data_AF-D1PSR8-F1
#
_entry.id   AF-D1PSR8-F1
#
_cell.length_a   1.000
_cell.length_b   1.000
_cell.length_c   1.000
_cell.angle_alpha   90.00
_cell.angle_beta   90.00
_cell.angle_gamma   90.00
#
_symmetry.space_group_name_H-M   'P 1'
#
loop_
_entity.id
_entity.type
_entity.pdbx_description
1 polymer ?
#
loop_
_entity_poly.entity_id
_entity_poly.type
_entity_poly.pdbx_seq_one_letter_code
_entity_poly.pdbx_strand_id
1 'polypeptide(L)' 'MNSLDYYLPYLFTYQREDFCGMPNTNNKIEGSFTELKKNLNNHSGLTQENRQRFINGFFLVLIKTLSMKKQEPHS' A
#
# COMPACT_ATOMS: atom_id res chain seq x y z
N MET A 1 -23.98 -3.45 -16.84
CA MET A 1 -23.24 -2.49 -15.98
C MET A 1 -21.86 -3.06 -15.77
N ASN A 2 -20.84 -2.40 -16.31
CA ASN A 2 -19.46 -2.84 -16.14
C ASN A 2 -18.87 -2.22 -14.86
N SER A 3 -17.66 -2.63 -14.48
CA SER A 3 -16.99 -2.08 -13.30
C SER A 3 -16.77 -0.57 -13.41
N LEU A 4 -16.43 -0.04 -14.59
CA LEU A 4 -16.22 1.40 -14.79
C LEU A 4 -17.49 2.20 -14.52
N ASP A 5 -18.65 1.77 -15.04
CA ASP A 5 -19.93 2.45 -14.84
C ASP A 5 -20.30 2.52 -13.36
N TYR A 6 -20.05 1.44 -12.62
CA TYR A 6 -20.35 1.35 -11.19
C TYR A 6 -19.41 2.21 -10.33
N TYR A 7 -18.11 2.25 -10.68
CA TYR A 7 -17.10 2.96 -9.90
C TYR A 7 -16.84 4.40 -10.35
N LEU A 8 -17.50 4.87 -11.42
CA LEU A 8 -17.31 6.22 -11.97
C LEU A 8 -17.38 7.35 -10.92
N PRO A 9 -18.31 7.33 -9.93
CA PRO A 9 -18.36 8.36 -8.88
C PRO A 9 -17.11 8.41 -7.97
N TYR A 10 -16.34 7.32 -7.91
CA TYR A 10 -15.18 7.18 -7.04
C TYR A 10 -13.84 7.43 -7.75
N LEU A 11 -13.82 7.32 -9.08
CA LEU A 11 -12.58 7.27 -9.88
C LEU A 11 -11.74 8.54 -9.79
N PHE A 12 -12.39 9.70 -9.66
CA PHE A 12 -11.76 11.02 -9.65
C PHE A 12 -11.76 11.68 -8.25
N THR A 13 -11.98 10.90 -7.19
CA THR A 13 -12.00 11.42 -5.81
C THR A 13 -10.69 12.07 -5.40
N TYR A 14 -9.55 11.59 -5.90
CA TYR A 14 -8.23 12.19 -5.69
C TYR A 14 -8.05 13.59 -6.28
N GLN A 15 -8.93 14.03 -7.19
CA GLN A 15 -8.89 15.36 -7.80
C GLN A 15 -9.79 16.36 -7.08
N ARG A 16 -10.61 15.92 -6.12
CA ARG A 16 -11.52 16.81 -5.38
C ARG A 16 -10.73 17.64 -4.37
N GLU A 17 -11.15 18.89 -4.16
CA GLU A 17 -10.50 19.83 -3.23
C GLU A 17 -10.43 19.28 -1.79
N ASP A 18 -11.44 18.52 -1.38
CA ASP A 18 -11.53 17.85 -0.06
C ASP A 18 -10.34 16.90 0.22
N PHE A 19 -9.61 16.46 -0.82
CA PHE A 19 -8.48 15.53 -0.75
C PHE A 19 -7.16 16.20 -1.14
N CYS A 20 -7.01 17.50 -0.88
CA CYS A 20 -5.78 18.24 -1.11
C CYS A 20 -4.57 17.52 -0.50
N GLY A 21 -3.56 17.21 -1.33
CA GLY A 21 -2.36 16.48 -0.93
C GLY A 21 -2.37 14.98 -1.22
N MET A 22 -3.49 14.40 -1.70
CA MET A 22 -3.49 13.02 -2.21
C MET A 22 -2.67 12.94 -3.52
N PRO A 23 -1.64 12.07 -3.59
CA PRO A 23 -0.85 11.91 -4.81
C PRO A 23 -1.71 11.39 -5.96
N ASN A 24 -1.47 11.88 -7.18
CA ASN A 24 -2.11 11.40 -8.42
C ASN A 24 -1.48 10.10 -8.97
N THR A 25 -0.67 9.41 -8.16
CA THR A 25 0.06 8.20 -8.52
C THR A 25 -0.09 7.16 -7.42
N ASN A 26 -0.21 5.90 -7.83
CA ASN A 26 -0.28 4.73 -6.95
C ASN A 26 1.11 4.09 -6.68
N ASN A 27 2.21 4.69 -7.17
CA ASN A 27 3.57 4.12 -7.12
C ASN A 27 3.98 3.61 -5.73
N LYS A 28 3.60 4.32 -4.66
CA LYS A 28 3.90 3.90 -3.28
C LYS A 28 3.22 2.59 -2.92
N ILE A 29 1.93 2.47 -3.25
CA ILE A 29 1.12 1.28 -2.97
C ILE A 29 1.62 0.12 -3.83
N GLU A 30 1.81 0.33 -5.13
CA GLU A 30 2.33 -0.70 -6.05
C GLU A 30 3.71 -1.19 -5.63
N GLY A 31 4.61 -0.28 -5.24
CA GLY A 31 5.94 -0.61 -4.73
C GLY A 31 5.88 -1.49 -3.48
N SER A 32 5.08 -1.12 -2.48
CA SER A 32 4.91 -1.91 -1.25
C SER A 32 4.34 -3.31 -1.52
N PHE A 33 3.35 -3.43 -2.40
CA PHE A 33 2.80 -4.74 -2.76
C PHE A 33 3.75 -5.58 -3.61
N THR A 34 4.57 -4.95 -4.45
CA THR A 34 5.61 -5.64 -5.22
C THR A 34 6.67 -6.24 -4.28
N GLU A 35 7.11 -5.47 -3.29
CA GLU A 35 8.04 -5.93 -2.26
C GLU A 35 7.44 -7.08 -1.43
N LEU A 36 6.18 -6.94 -0.98
CA LEU A 36 5.48 -8.00 -0.26
C LEU A 36 5.43 -9.31 -1.08
N LYS A 37 5.03 -9.23 -2.36
CA LYS A 37 4.96 -10.40 -3.26
C LYS A 37 6.32 -11.05 -3.45
N LYS A 38 7.38 -10.24 -3.63
CA LYS A 38 8.76 -10.74 -3.76
C LYS A 38 9.16 -11.53 -2.51
N ASN A 39 8.94 -10.97 -1.32
CA ASN A 39 9.27 -11.64 -0.07
C ASN A 39 8.46 -12.92 0.16
N LEU A 40 7.16 -12.92 -0.18
CA LEU A 40 6.31 -14.11 -0.08
C LEU A 40 6.72 -15.22 -1.06
N ASN A 41 7.09 -14.86 -2.29
CA ASN A 41 7.48 -15.84 -3.31
C ASN A 41 8.80 -16.54 -2.96
N ASN A 42 9.72 -15.86 -2.27
CA ASN A 42 10.94 -16.46 -1.75
C ASN A 42 10.67 -17.52 -0.66
N HIS A 43 9.46 -17.53 -0.07
CA HIS A 43 9.03 -18.45 0.97
C HIS A 43 7.76 -19.22 0.53
N SER A 44 7.83 -19.87 -0.63
CA SER A 44 6.68 -20.60 -1.21
C SER A 44 6.14 -21.74 -0.33
N GLY A 45 6.96 -22.31 0.57
CA GLY A 45 6.59 -23.40 1.48
C GLY A 45 5.86 -22.99 2.76
N LEU A 46 5.47 -21.72 2.94
CA LEU A 46 4.74 -21.29 4.14
C LEU A 46 3.32 -21.85 4.14
N THR A 47 2.89 -22.34 5.31
CA THR A 47 1.47 -22.61 5.58
C THR A 47 0.66 -21.32 5.45
N GLN A 48 -0.65 -21.44 5.24
CA GLN A 48 -1.55 -20.28 5.16
C GLN A 48 -1.46 -19.39 6.41
N GLU A 49 -1.38 -20.00 7.59
CA GLU A 49 -1.24 -19.27 8.86
C GLU A 49 0.08 -18.48 8.90
N ASN A 50 1.19 -19.11 8.54
CA ASN A 50 2.49 -18.43 8.53
C ASN A 50 2.56 -17.35 7.44
N ARG A 51 1.88 -17.53 6.31
CA ARG A 51 1.71 -16.50 5.27
C ARG A 51 0.95 -15.29 5.82
N GLN A 52 -0.13 -15.49 6.56
CA GLN A 52 -0.85 -14.38 7.22
C GLN A 52 0.02 -13.68 8.27
N ARG A 53 0.71 -14.44 9.13
CA ARG A 53 1.66 -13.88 10.11
C ARG A 53 2.75 -13.06 9.44
N PHE A 54 3.29 -13.53 8.32
CA PHE A 54 4.27 -12.80 7.51
C PHE A 54 3.71 -11.48 6.99
N ILE A 55 2.52 -11.50 6.38
CA ILE A 55 1.85 -10.29 5.85
C ILE A 55 1.63 -9.26 6.98
N ASN A 56 1.15 -9.71 8.14
CA ASN A 56 0.97 -8.84 9.30
C ASN A 56 2.30 -8.24 9.76
N GLY A 57 3.35 -9.06 9.89
CA GLY A 57 4.70 -8.59 10.24
C GLY A 57 5.26 -7.57 9.24
N PHE A 58 5.07 -7.83 7.94
CA PHE A 58 5.48 -6.91 6.87
C PHE A 58 4.82 -5.53 7.03
N PHE A 59 3.50 -5.49 7.25
CA PHE A 59 2.80 -4.22 7.43
C PHE A 59 3.16 -3.50 8.74
N LEU A 60 3.42 -4.23 9.83
CA LEU A 60 3.91 -3.62 11.09
C LEU A 60 5.27 -2.92 10.88
N VAL A 61 6.20 -3.56 10.18
CA VAL A 61 7.51 -2.98 9.85
C VAL A 61 7.36 -1.81 8.87
N LEU A 62 6.49 -1.93 7.87
CA LEU A 62 6.20 -0.86 6.91
C LEU A 62 5.70 0.40 7.63
N ILE A 63 4.70 0.27 8.52
CA ILE A 63 4.14 1.39 9.29
C ILE A 63 5.20 2.02 10.19
N LYS A 64 6.02 1.21 10.86
CA LYS A 64 7.13 1.69 11.68
C LYS A 64 8.11 2.53 10.85
N THR A 65 8.48 2.03 9.68
CA THR A 65 9.43 2.70 8.76
C THR A 65 8.87 4.02 8.24
N LEU A 66 7.59 4.05 7.86
CA LEU A 66 6.91 5.26 7.42
C LEU A 66 6.80 6.31 8.54
N SER A 67 6.59 5.87 9.78
CA SER A 67 6.52 6.76 10.95
C SER A 67 7.87 7.39 11.28
N MET A 68 8.97 6.63 11.12
CA MET A 68 10.33 7.14 11.36
C MET A 68 10.76 8.19 10.31
N LYS A 69 10.38 8.02 9.03
CA LYS A 69 10.71 9.00 7.97
C LYS A 69 10.05 10.38 8.13
N LYS A 70 9.02 10.52 8.99
CA LYS A 70 8.34 11.80 9.22
C LYS A 70 9.11 12.72 10.20
N GLN A 71 10.19 12.23 10.82
CA GLN A 71 10.97 12.94 11.84
C GLN A 71 12.32 13.49 11.35
N GLU A 72 12.65 13.43 10.06
CA GLU A 72 13.83 14.13 9.57
C GLU A 72 13.53 15.64 9.48
N PRO A 73 14.22 16.49 10.25
CA PRO A 73 14.10 17.93 10.07
C PRO A 73 14.74 18.24 8.73
N HIS A 74 13.96 18.80 7.81
CA HIS A 74 14.50 19.55 6.69
C HIS A 74 15.36 20.69 7.29
N SER A 75 16.68 20.51 7.27
CA SER A 75 17.66 21.59 7.37
C SER A 75 17.76 22.33 6.04
#